data_AF-A0A524BHF7-F1
#
_entry.id   AF-A0A524BHF7-F1
#
_cell.length_a   1.000
_cell.length_b   1.000
_cell.length_c   1.000
_cell.angle_alpha   90.00
_cell.angle_beta   90.00
_cell.angle_gamma   90.00
#
_symmetry.space_group_name_H-M   'P 1'
#
loop_
_entity.id
_entity.type
_entity.pdbx_description
1 polymer ?
#
loop_
_entity_poly.entity_id
_entity_poly.type
_entity_poly.pdbx_seq_one_letter_code
_entity_poly.pdbx_strand_id
1 'polypeptide(L)'
;EIQDLDTLNADYGFDYGGAVIAATARSFRSALPERAIVSRWEGDTFLAVMTGHCPDRESVQRQVIDNLATSGVALGKKPVTVKVSGASGNPRQTTLEALIAEASPSAPSRG
;
A
#
# COMPACT_ATOMS: atom_id res chain seq x y z
N GLU A 1 -3.36 0.34 -0.35
CA GLU A 1 -4.54 0.47 0.53
C GLU A 1 -4.70 -0.80 1.34
N ILE A 2 -4.91 -0.71 2.66
CA ILE A 2 -5.29 -1.86 3.50
C ILE A 2 -6.76 -2.12 3.29
N GLN A 3 -7.15 -3.36 3.00
CA GLN A 3 -8.56 -3.70 2.81
C GLN A 3 -9.24 -3.92 4.17
N ASP A 4 -10.49 -3.47 4.29
CA ASP A 4 -11.37 -3.70 5.44
C ASP A 4 -10.83 -3.22 6.81
N LEU A 5 -10.00 -2.16 6.84
CA LEU A 5 -9.42 -1.66 8.09
C LEU A 5 -10.48 -1.29 9.13
N ASP A 6 -11.60 -0.69 8.71
CA ASP A 6 -12.70 -0.35 9.62
C ASP A 6 -13.37 -1.59 10.23
N THR A 7 -13.50 -2.67 9.45
CA THR A 7 -13.98 -3.95 9.98
C THR A 7 -12.98 -4.55 10.96
N LEU A 8 -11.68 -4.47 10.68
CA LEU A 8 -10.66 -4.92 11.63
C LEU A 8 -10.68 -4.10 12.94
N ASN A 9 -10.91 -2.79 12.84
CA ASN A 9 -11.09 -1.91 14.01
C ASN A 9 -12.34 -2.29 14.81
N ALA A 10 -13.45 -2.57 14.13
CA ALA A 10 -14.71 -2.97 14.77
C ALA A 10 -14.58 -4.34 15.47
N ASP A 11 -13.89 -5.29 14.83
CA ASP A 11 -13.76 -6.66 15.33
C ASP A 11 -12.73 -6.80 16.47
N TYR A 12 -11.64 -6.02 16.41
CA TYR A 12 -10.45 -6.25 17.27
C TYR A 12 -9.92 -4.98 17.96
N GLY A 13 -10.55 -3.83 17.76
CA GLY A 13 -10.19 -2.54 18.37
C GLY A 13 -9.14 -1.74 17.60
N PHE A 14 -9.11 -0.42 17.87
CA PHE A 14 -8.21 0.52 17.19
C PHE A 14 -6.72 0.28 17.48
N ASP A 15 -6.38 -0.30 18.62
CA ASP A 15 -4.99 -0.69 18.92
C ASP A 15 -4.48 -1.74 17.93
N TYR A 16 -5.34 -2.71 17.59
CA TYR A 16 -5.04 -3.69 16.55
C TYR A 16 -4.93 -3.03 15.18
N GLY A 17 -5.87 -2.15 14.81
CA GLY A 17 -5.79 -1.40 13.55
C GLY A 17 -4.51 -0.58 13.44
N GLY A 18 -4.09 0.06 14.53
CA GLY A 18 -2.80 0.77 14.63
C GLY A 18 -1.61 -0.17 14.38
N ALA A 19 -1.62 -1.37 14.97
CA ALA A 19 -0.60 -2.38 14.73
C ALA A 19 -0.57 -2.85 13.27
N VAL A 20 -1.75 -3.02 12.64
CA VAL A 20 -1.88 -3.36 11.21
C VAL A 20 -1.30 -2.26 10.33
N ILE A 21 -1.63 -0.98 10.57
CA ILE A 21 -1.06 0.16 9.86
C ILE A 21 0.48 0.16 9.97
N ALA A 22 1.02 -0.04 11.17
CA ALA A 22 2.46 -0.06 11.40
C ALA A 22 3.14 -1.24 10.70
N ALA A 23 2.52 -2.43 10.70
CA ALA A 23 3.03 -3.60 10.01
C ALA A 23 3.00 -3.43 8.48
N THR A 24 1.94 -2.82 7.95
CA THR A 24 1.81 -2.50 6.52
C THR A 24 2.89 -1.50 6.09
N ALA A 25 3.14 -0.45 6.87
CA ALA A 25 4.20 0.53 6.58
C ALA A 25 5.59 -0.14 6.49
N ARG A 26 5.92 -1.01 7.44
CA ARG A 26 7.17 -1.79 7.42
C ARG A 26 7.25 -2.72 6.21
N SER A 27 6.14 -3.35 5.86
CA SER A 27 6.05 -4.29 4.74
C SER A 27 6.22 -3.62 3.38
N PHE A 28 5.68 -2.41 3.20
CA PHE A 28 5.95 -1.61 1.99
C PHE A 28 7.41 -1.19 1.91
N ARG A 29 8.01 -0.76 3.03
CA ARG A 29 9.42 -0.37 3.06
C ARG A 29 10.36 -1.52 2.70
N SER A 30 10.03 -2.76 3.04
CA SER A 30 10.84 -3.93 2.66
C SER A 30 10.56 -4.46 1.26
N ALA A 31 9.35 -4.28 0.73
CA ALA A 31 8.96 -4.71 -0.61
C ALA A 31 9.44 -3.76 -1.73
N LEU A 32 9.80 -2.52 -1.37
CA LEU A 32 10.22 -1.49 -2.32
C LEU A 32 11.73 -1.22 -2.23
N PRO A 33 12.37 -0.77 -3.32
CA PRO A 33 13.76 -0.31 -3.30
C PRO A 33 14.01 0.78 -2.27
N GLU A 34 15.22 0.83 -1.71
CA GLU A 34 15.63 1.76 -0.65
C GLU A 34 15.37 3.25 -0.97
N ARG A 35 15.46 3.63 -2.25
CA ARG A 35 15.20 5.00 -2.72
C ARG A 35 13.71 5.37 -2.78
N ALA A 36 12.80 4.43 -2.53
CA ALA A 36 11.38 4.70 -2.50
C ALA A 36 11.01 5.47 -1.24
N ILE A 37 10.22 6.52 -1.40
CA ILE A 37 9.62 7.26 -0.30
C ILE A 37 8.23 6.67 -0.10
N VAL A 38 7.99 6.09 1.08
CA VAL A 38 6.69 5.56 1.47
C VAL A 38 6.11 6.44 2.58
N SER A 39 4.91 6.97 2.35
CA SER A 39 4.16 7.73 3.34
C SER A 39 2.79 7.11 3.57
N ARG A 40 2.28 7.23 4.80
CA ARG A 40 0.84 7.13 5.03
C ARG A 40 0.20 8.35 4.37
N TRP A 41 -0.80 8.13 3.52
CA TRP A 41 -1.49 9.21 2.83
C TRP A 41 -2.70 9.63 3.66
N GLU A 42 -3.70 8.75 3.76
CA GLU A 42 -4.93 8.97 4.52
C GLU A 42 -5.45 7.62 5.01
N GLY A 43 -6.04 7.55 6.22
CA GLY A 43 -6.70 6.33 6.70
C GLY A 43 -5.87 5.05 6.56
N ASP A 44 -6.32 4.16 5.68
CA ASP A 44 -5.76 2.86 5.28
C ASP A 44 -4.84 2.92 4.04
N THR A 45 -4.65 4.11 3.47
CA THR A 45 -3.99 4.33 2.19
C THR A 45 -2.55 4.81 2.39
N PHE A 46 -1.67 4.26 1.56
CA PHE A 46 -0.24 4.55 1.52
C PHE A 46 0.13 5.02 0.13
N LEU A 47 1.02 6.01 0.06
CA LEU A 47 1.61 6.49 -1.18
C LEU A 47 3.09 6.13 -1.20
N ALA A 48 3.52 5.46 -2.28
CA ALA A 48 4.92 5.20 -2.55
C ALA A 48 5.34 5.97 -3.81
N VAL A 49 6.39 6.77 -3.70
CA VAL A 49 6.98 7.53 -4.81
C VAL A 49 8.43 7.11 -4.98
N MET A 50 8.83 6.85 -6.21
CA MET A 50 10.20 6.45 -6.52
C MET A 50 10.60 6.85 -7.94
N THR A 51 11.91 6.96 -8.16
CA THR A 51 12.48 7.16 -9.48
C THR A 51 13.04 5.86 -10.05
N GLY A 52 13.16 5.80 -11.37
CA GLY A 52 13.68 4.65 -12.10
C GLY A 52 12.60 3.65 -12.51
N HIS A 53 12.94 2.35 -12.47
CA HIS A 53 12.05 1.28 -12.91
C HIS A 53 10.80 1.17 -12.01
N CYS A 54 9.62 1.19 -12.63
CA CYS A 54 8.35 0.94 -11.96
C CYS A 54 8.27 -0.56 -11.59
N PRO A 55 8.22 -0.94 -10.30
CA PRO A 55 8.15 -2.34 -9.91
C PRO A 55 6.83 -2.95 -10.38
N ASP A 56 6.83 -4.27 -10.59
CA ASP A 56 5.61 -5.00 -10.86
C ASP A 56 4.66 -4.92 -9.65
N ARG A 57 3.48 -4.35 -9.88
CA ARG A 57 2.51 -4.01 -8.82
C ARG A 57 1.99 -5.27 -8.13
N GLU A 58 1.76 -6.34 -8.87
CA GLU A 58 1.29 -7.61 -8.30
C GLU A 58 2.35 -8.27 -7.43
N SER A 59 3.61 -8.21 -7.84
CA SER A 59 4.74 -8.70 -7.04
C SER A 59 4.91 -7.91 -5.75
N VAL A 60 4.81 -6.57 -5.80
CA VAL A 60 4.83 -5.74 -4.58
C VAL A 60 3.65 -6.09 -3.67
N GLN A 61 2.44 -6.20 -4.21
CA GLN A 61 1.26 -6.58 -3.44
C GLN A 61 1.44 -7.93 -2.73
N ARG A 62 1.87 -8.95 -3.47
CA ARG A 62 2.13 -10.30 -2.93
C ARG A 62 3.14 -10.24 -1.80
N GLN A 63 4.27 -9.56 -2.02
CA GLN A 63 5.31 -9.46 -1.01
C GLN A 63 4.86 -8.72 0.25
N VAL A 64 4.02 -7.68 0.13
CA VAL A 64 3.45 -7.00 1.29
C VAL A 64 2.51 -7.93 2.07
N ILE A 65 1.67 -8.71 1.38
CA ILE A 65 0.79 -9.70 2.02
C ILE A 65 1.60 -10.77 2.75
N ASP A 66 2.65 -11.31 2.12
CA ASP A 66 3.53 -12.32 2.72
C ASP A 66 4.26 -11.78 3.97
N ASN A 67 4.74 -10.53 3.91
CA ASN A 67 5.35 -9.85 5.04
C ASN A 67 4.35 -9.65 6.18
N LEU A 68 3.10 -9.30 5.88
CA LEU A 68 2.05 -9.14 6.88
C LEU A 68 1.71 -10.49 7.54
N ALA A 69 1.58 -11.56 6.76
CA ALA A 69 1.33 -12.90 7.26
C ALA A 69 2.44 -13.39 8.20
N THR A 70 3.70 -13.11 7.87
CA THR A 70 4.87 -13.52 8.67
C THR A 70 5.20 -12.58 9.82
N SER A 71 4.66 -11.35 9.84
CA SER A 71 4.89 -10.37 10.91
C SER A 71 4.25 -10.74 12.25
N GLY A 72 3.33 -11.71 12.27
CA GLY A 72 2.55 -12.10 13.45
C GLY A 72 1.42 -11.14 13.80
N VAL A 73 1.21 -10.03 13.06
CA VAL A 73 0.13 -9.07 13.35
C VAL A 73 -1.24 -9.76 13.31
N ALA A 74 -1.45 -10.65 12.32
CA ALA A 74 -2.70 -11.39 12.12
C ALA A 74 -2.81 -12.68 12.94
N LEU A 75 -1.91 -12.96 13.89
CA LEU A 75 -1.92 -14.22 14.64
C LEU A 75 -3.22 -14.35 15.46
N GLY A 76 -3.98 -15.43 15.20
CA GLY A 76 -5.30 -15.68 15.78
C GLY A 76 -6.43 -14.77 15.27
N LYS A 77 -6.22 -14.04 14.16
CA LYS A 77 -7.18 -13.08 13.58
C LYS A 77 -7.37 -13.33 12.08
N LYS A 78 -8.30 -12.61 11.46
CA LYS A 78 -8.49 -12.63 10.00
C LYS A 78 -7.20 -12.19 9.26
N PRO A 79 -6.87 -12.77 8.10
CA PRO A 79 -5.76 -12.31 7.28
C PRO A 79 -5.91 -10.84 6.89
N VAL A 80 -4.81 -10.10 6.91
CA VAL A 80 -4.75 -8.72 6.42
C VAL A 80 -4.36 -8.74 4.95
N THR A 81 -5.15 -8.09 4.11
CA THR A 81 -4.87 -7.95 2.67
C THR A 81 -4.66 -6.48 2.31
N VAL A 82 -3.95 -6.25 1.21
CA VAL A 82 -3.73 -4.93 0.64
C VAL A 82 -4.00 -4.95 -0.85
N LYS A 83 -4.44 -3.82 -1.38
CA LYS A 83 -4.51 -3.54 -2.82
C LYS A 83 -3.42 -2.54 -3.19
N VAL A 84 -2.66 -2.85 -4.25
CA VAL A 84 -1.60 -2.00 -4.79
C VAL A 84 -1.95 -1.60 -6.21
N SER A 85 -2.15 -0.31 -6.41
CA SER A 85 -2.23 0.36 -7.70
C SER A 85 -1.02 1.28 -7.87
N GLY A 86 -0.76 1.72 -9.09
CA GLY A 86 0.39 2.58 -9.37
C GLY A 86 0.35 3.09 -10.80
N ALA A 87 1.08 4.16 -11.05
CA ALA A 87 1.28 4.75 -12.37
C ALA A 87 2.75 5.14 -12.51
N SER A 88 3.22 5.25 -13.74
CA SER A 88 4.59 5.69 -14.04
C SER A 88 4.60 6.55 -15.28
N GLY A 89 5.45 7.57 -15.31
CA GLY A 89 5.61 8.40 -16.50
C GLY A 89 6.89 9.19 -16.47
N ASN A 90 7.18 9.84 -17.59
CA ASN A 90 8.37 10.68 -17.74
C ASN A 90 8.16 12.00 -16.97
N PRO A 91 9.04 12.37 -16.02
CA PRO A 91 8.88 13.59 -15.22
C PRO A 91 8.96 14.88 -16.03
N ARG A 92 9.37 14.82 -17.30
CA ARG A 92 9.34 15.97 -18.23
C ARG A 92 7.99 16.13 -18.94
N GLN A 93 7.10 15.14 -18.86
CA GLN A 93 5.84 15.08 -19.62
C GLN A 93 4.61 14.86 -18.73
N THR A 94 4.78 14.30 -17.54
CA THR A 94 3.70 14.07 -16.58
C THR A 94 3.99 14.78 -15.27
N THR A 95 2.93 15.16 -14.55
CA THR A 95 3.04 15.70 -13.20
C THR A 95 2.80 14.61 -12.15
N LEU A 96 3.22 14.88 -10.92
CA LEU A 96 2.97 13.97 -9.80
C LEU A 96 1.46 13.79 -9.56
N GLU A 97 0.68 14.87 -9.65
CA GLU A 97 -0.76 14.88 -9.44
C GLU A 97 -1.47 14.00 -10.48
N ALA A 98 -1.06 14.06 -11.74
CA ALA A 98 -1.61 13.22 -12.80
C ALA A 98 -1.33 11.72 -12.54
N LEU A 99 -0.12 11.39 -12.06
CA LEU A 99 0.24 10.02 -11.70
C LEU A 99 -0.53 9.52 -10.48
N ILE A 100 -0.73 10.36 -9.45
CA ILE A 100 -1.54 10.02 -8.28
C ILE A 100 -3.00 9.81 -8.70
N ALA A 101 -3.54 10.68 -9.56
CA ALA A 101 -4.90 10.56 -10.06
C ALA A 101 -5.10 9.26 -10.86
N GLU A 102 -4.14 8.86 -11.70
CA GLU A 102 -4.19 7.59 -12.44
C GLU A 102 -4.02 6.36 -11.53
N ALA A 103 -3.15 6.44 -10.52
CA ALA A 103 -2.90 5.37 -9.58
C ALA A 103 -4.05 5.19 -8.57
N SER A 104 -4.92 6.19 -8.41
CA SER A 104 -5.99 6.15 -7.42
C SER A 104 -7.04 5.09 -7.78
N PRO A 105 -7.51 4.27 -6.83
CA PRO A 105 -8.51 3.22 -7.10
C PRO A 105 -9.86 3.78 -7.59
N SER A 106 -10.11 5.08 -7.41
CA SER A 106 -11.28 5.82 -7.90
C SER A 106 -11.11 6.41 -9.31
N ALA A 107 -9.99 6.16 -9.98
CA ALA A 107 -9.72 6.69 -11.31
C ALA A 107 -10.61 6.01 -12.37
N PRO A 108 -11.23 6.77 -13.30
CA PRO A 108 -11.93 6.16 -14.43
C PRO A 108 -10.92 5.38 -15.30
N SER A 109 -11.24 4.12 -15.62
CA SER A 109 -10.42 3.31 -16.52
C SER A 109 -10.33 4.00 -17.88
N ARG A 110 -9.12 4.28 -18.35
CA ARG A 110 -8.91 4.71 -19.74
C ARG A 110 -9.25 3.52 -20.66
N GLY A 111 -10.37 3.64 -21.37
CA GLY A 111 -10.75 2.75 -22.46
C GLY A 111 -9.96 3.01 -23.74
#